data_AF-A4NWD8-F1
#
_entry.id   AF-A4NWD8-F1
#
_cell.length_a   1.000
_cell.length_b   1.000
_cell.length_c   1.000
_cell.angle_alpha   90.00
_cell.angle_beta   90.00
_cell.angle_gamma   90.00
#
_symmetry.space_group_name_H-M   'P 1'
#
loop_
_entity.id
_entity.type
_entity.pdbx_description
1 polymer ?
#
loop_
_entity_poly.entity_id
_entity_poly.type
_entity_poly.pdbx_seq_one_letter_code
_entity_poly.pdbx_strand_id
1 'polypeptide(L)'
;MQKGMTLVELLIGLAIISILLNFAVPLWKTDSPKTILAKEQHRLYLFLRQIQARAENSSEVWFLLINRNLATQQWCLTAQVKNNQTCDCLNPINCPKEVYAHFYYPYFPNKTMIQSHHIYPKEITRFDGIRNTIVTRCFILQAENERTLFLFFNVGSIRLKTNQFDSACN
;
A
#
# COMPACT_ATOMS: atom_id res chain seq x y z
N MET A 1 -59.77 8.76 3.34
CA MET A 1 -59.63 8.31 4.74
C MET A 1 -58.13 8.16 5.03
N GLN A 2 -57.54 9.05 5.82
CA GLN A 2 -56.16 8.89 6.28
C GLN A 2 -56.15 7.86 7.41
N LYS A 3 -55.50 6.71 7.19
CA LYS A 3 -55.23 5.75 8.27
C LYS A 3 -54.13 6.36 9.14
N GLY A 4 -54.48 6.74 10.37
CA GLY A 4 -53.50 7.22 11.35
C GLY A 4 -52.57 6.08 11.76
N MET A 5 -51.27 6.36 11.79
CA MET A 5 -50.26 5.41 12.26
C MET A 5 -50.37 5.25 13.78
N THR A 6 -50.34 4.03 14.27
CA THR A 6 -50.40 3.78 15.72
C THR A 6 -49.05 4.10 16.38
N LEU A 7 -49.06 4.53 17.64
CA LEU A 7 -47.83 4.81 18.41
C LEU A 7 -46.89 3.58 18.43
N VAL A 8 -47.48 2.38 18.51
CA VAL A 8 -46.76 1.11 18.52
C VAL A 8 -46.08 0.82 17.18
N GLU A 9 -46.76 1.05 16.04
CA GLU A 9 -46.11 0.94 14.71
C GLU A 9 -44.93 1.89 14.57
N LEU A 10 -45.04 3.10 15.10
CA LEU A 10 -43.97 4.10 15.01
C LEU A 10 -42.74 3.68 15.83
N LEU A 11 -42.96 3.13 17.03
CA LEU A 11 -41.89 2.58 17.88
C LEU A 11 -41.23 1.33 17.27
N ILE A 12 -42.01 0.42 16.70
CA ILE A 12 -41.48 -0.77 16.00
C ILE A 12 -40.68 -0.34 14.77
N GLY A 13 -41.19 0.63 13.99
CA GLY A 13 -40.48 1.18 12.84
C GLY A 13 -39.12 1.78 13.23
N LEU A 14 -39.09 2.60 14.29
CA LEU A 14 -37.85 3.17 14.81
C LEU A 14 -36.85 2.10 15.30
N ALA A 15 -37.34 1.06 15.97
CA ALA A 15 -36.49 -0.05 16.42
C ALA A 15 -35.84 -0.79 15.24
N ILE A 16 -36.62 -1.10 14.20
CA ILE A 16 -36.11 -1.77 12.99
C ILE A 16 -35.08 -0.89 12.28
N ILE A 17 -35.36 0.42 12.13
CA ILE A 17 -34.41 1.37 11.52
C ILE A 17 -33.11 1.44 12.31
N SER A 18 -33.19 1.51 13.65
CA SER A 18 -32.01 1.54 14.52
C SER A 18 -31.14 0.29 14.38
N ILE A 19 -31.76 -0.90 14.30
CA ILE A 19 -31.05 -2.16 14.07
C ILE A 19 -30.36 -2.15 12.71
N LEU A 20 -31.07 -1.76 11.64
CA LEU A 20 -30.51 -1.70 10.28
C LEU A 20 -29.33 -0.72 10.18
N LEU A 21 -29.44 0.45 10.81
CA LEU A 21 -28.36 1.45 10.83
C LEU A 21 -27.11 0.96 11.56
N ASN A 22 -27.26 0.18 12.64
CA ASN A 22 -26.12 -0.38 13.36
C ASN A 22 -25.29 -1.36 12.51
N PHE A 23 -25.90 -2.04 11.54
CA PHE A 23 -25.18 -2.93 10.62
C PHE A 23 -24.67 -2.22 9.36
N ALA A 24 -25.40 -1.25 8.82
CA ALA A 24 -25.01 -0.56 7.58
C ALA A 24 -23.81 0.41 7.77
N VAL A 25 -23.76 1.12 8.89
CA VAL A 25 -22.70 2.10 9.19
C VAL A 25 -21.28 1.49 9.22
N PRO A 26 -21.00 0.37 9.90
CA PRO A 26 -19.65 -0.20 9.93
C PRO A 26 -19.20 -0.71 8.55
N LEU A 27 -20.10 -1.30 7.77
CA LEU A 27 -19.80 -1.78 6.42
C LEU A 27 -19.40 -0.62 5.48
N TRP A 28 -20.13 0.49 5.51
CA TRP A 28 -19.80 1.66 4.69
C TRP A 28 -18.46 2.29 5.07
N LYS A 29 -18.14 2.34 6.38
CA LYS A 29 -16.84 2.83 6.84
C LYS A 29 -15.68 1.96 6.36
N THR A 30 -15.86 0.64 6.23
CA THR A 30 -14.77 -0.24 5.77
C THR A 30 -14.35 -0.01 4.33
N ASP A 31 -15.27 0.44 3.47
CA ASP A 31 -15.01 0.69 2.05
C ASP A 31 -14.67 2.16 1.73
N SER A 32 -14.44 2.99 2.76
CA SER A 32 -14.01 4.36 2.54
C SER A 32 -12.57 4.40 1.97
N PRO A 33 -12.25 5.32 1.04
CA PRO A 33 -10.89 5.47 0.50
C PRO A 33 -9.84 5.65 1.61
N LYS A 34 -10.20 6.32 2.70
CA LYS A 34 -9.36 6.55 3.87
C LYS A 34 -9.01 5.25 4.61
N THR A 35 -9.97 4.36 4.82
CA THR A 35 -9.73 3.06 5.48
C THR A 35 -8.96 2.10 4.58
N ILE A 36 -9.29 2.09 3.28
CA ILE A 36 -8.55 1.34 2.26
C ILE A 36 -7.08 1.76 2.28
N LEU A 37 -6.81 3.06 2.15
CA LEU A 37 -5.45 3.60 2.15
C LEU A 37 -4.71 3.28 3.46
N ALA A 38 -5.34 3.50 4.61
CA ALA A 38 -4.70 3.27 5.90
C ALA A 38 -4.29 1.80 6.10
N LYS A 39 -5.15 0.86 5.69
CA LYS A 39 -4.86 -0.58 5.78
C LYS A 39 -3.79 -1.00 4.78
N GLU A 40 -3.84 -0.50 3.55
CA GLU A 40 -2.81 -0.76 2.55
C GLU A 40 -1.45 -0.20 2.96
N GLN A 41 -1.42 1.06 3.42
CA GLN A 41 -0.24 1.75 3.96
C GLN A 41 0.40 0.94 5.08
N HIS A 42 -0.38 0.47 6.06
CA HIS A 42 0.15 -0.30 7.18
C HIS A 42 0.77 -1.62 6.72
N ARG A 43 0.07 -2.37 5.86
CA ARG A 43 0.59 -3.64 5.31
C ARG A 43 1.87 -3.43 4.52
N LEU A 44 1.91 -2.40 3.67
CA LEU A 44 3.09 -2.07 2.88
C LEU A 44 4.26 -1.64 3.78
N TYR A 45 4.01 -0.85 4.82
CA TYR A 45 5.03 -0.47 5.80
C TYR A 45 5.62 -1.69 6.50
N LEU A 46 4.78 -2.65 6.94
CA LEU A 46 5.27 -3.89 7.56
C LEU A 46 6.10 -4.73 6.60
N PHE A 47 5.67 -4.85 5.33
CA PHE A 47 6.46 -5.51 4.29
C PHE A 47 7.85 -4.85 4.15
N LEU A 48 7.90 -3.52 4.02
CA LEU A 48 9.18 -2.81 3.90
C LEU A 48 10.08 -2.99 5.13
N ARG A 49 9.51 -2.98 6.34
CA ARG A 49 10.25 -3.25 7.57
C ARG A 49 10.78 -4.68 7.63
N GLN A 50 10.02 -5.65 7.13
CA GLN A 50 10.48 -7.04 7.01
C GLN A 50 11.65 -7.15 6.02
N ILE A 51 11.58 -6.47 4.88
CA ILE A 51 12.67 -6.44 3.90
C ILE A 51 13.92 -5.76 4.47
N GLN A 52 13.76 -4.65 5.18
CA GLN A 52 14.87 -3.99 5.86
C GLN A 52 15.58 -4.93 6.84
N ALA A 53 14.83 -5.63 7.70
CA ALA A 53 15.40 -6.61 8.62
C ALA A 53 16.09 -7.78 7.90
N ARG A 54 15.56 -8.22 6.75
CA ARG A 54 16.23 -9.25 5.92
C ARG A 54 17.54 -8.75 5.32
N ALA A 55 17.57 -7.51 4.84
CA ALA A 55 18.80 -6.90 4.33
C ALA A 55 19.86 -6.82 5.43
N GLU A 56 19.49 -6.33 6.62
CA GLU A 56 20.38 -6.29 7.79
C GLU A 56 20.90 -7.69 8.16
N ASN A 57 20.02 -8.69 8.25
CA ASN A 57 20.39 -10.05 8.64
C ASN A 57 21.26 -10.80 7.61
N SER A 58 21.06 -10.51 6.32
CA SER A 58 21.87 -11.09 5.24
C SER A 58 23.19 -10.35 5.00
N SER A 59 23.31 -9.11 5.50
CA SER A 59 24.42 -8.21 5.14
C SER A 59 24.56 -7.99 3.63
N GLU A 60 23.44 -8.11 2.89
CA GLU A 60 23.39 -7.90 1.45
C GLU A 60 22.71 -6.58 1.10
N VAL A 61 22.90 -6.13 -0.15
CA VAL A 61 22.16 -4.99 -0.69
C VAL A 61 20.89 -5.52 -1.33
N TRP A 62 19.74 -5.01 -0.92
CA TRP A 62 18.43 -5.39 -1.43
C TRP A 62 17.83 -4.26 -2.26
N PHE A 63 17.46 -4.54 -3.50
CA PHE A 63 16.74 -3.62 -4.37
C PHE A 63 15.25 -3.66 -4.09
N LEU A 64 14.63 -2.49 -4.09
CA LEU A 64 13.19 -2.33 -4.13
C LEU A 64 12.78 -1.82 -5.52
N LEU A 65 11.88 -2.54 -6.16
CA LEU A 65 11.33 -2.26 -7.49
C LEU A 65 9.82 -2.09 -7.37
N ILE A 66 9.26 -1.22 -8.21
CA ILE A 66 7.82 -1.03 -8.33
C ILE A 66 7.44 -1.38 -9.77
N ASN A 67 6.54 -2.33 -9.94
CA ASN A 67 5.92 -2.62 -11.22
C ASN A 67 4.50 -2.10 -11.20
N ARG A 68 4.09 -1.46 -12.30
CA ARG A 68 2.78 -0.83 -12.42
C ARG A 68 2.31 -0.93 -13.86
N ASN A 69 1.04 -1.26 -14.03
CA ASN A 69 0.34 -1.18 -15.30
C ASN A 69 -0.83 -0.19 -15.15
N LEU A 70 -0.74 0.92 -15.89
CA LEU A 70 -1.76 1.97 -15.88
C LEU A 70 -3.07 1.52 -16.54
N ALA A 71 -2.99 0.69 -17.58
CA ALA A 71 -4.15 0.26 -18.35
C ALA A 71 -5.02 -0.71 -17.55
N THR A 72 -4.40 -1.62 -16.79
CA THR A 72 -5.12 -2.61 -15.96
C THR A 72 -5.28 -2.18 -14.50
N GLN A 73 -4.78 -1.00 -14.13
CA GLN A 73 -4.72 -0.50 -12.75
C GLN A 73 -4.04 -1.44 -11.74
N GLN A 74 -3.07 -2.22 -12.22
CA GLN A 74 -2.31 -3.15 -11.39
C GLN A 74 -0.99 -2.53 -10.94
N TRP A 75 -0.56 -2.88 -9.74
CA TRP A 75 0.78 -2.59 -9.26
C TRP A 75 1.23 -3.67 -8.27
N CYS A 76 2.53 -3.78 -8.07
CA CYS A 76 3.16 -4.66 -7.09
C CYS A 76 4.57 -4.14 -6.78
N LEU A 77 5.16 -4.63 -5.69
CA LEU A 77 6.58 -4.39 -5.41
C LEU A 77 7.36 -5.70 -5.44
N THR A 78 8.60 -5.58 -5.90
CA THR A 78 9.61 -6.62 -5.73
C THR A 78 10.68 -6.10 -4.79
N ALA A 79 11.00 -6.87 -3.76
CA ALA A 79 12.24 -6.74 -3.02
C ALA A 79 13.14 -7.93 -3.36
N GLN A 80 14.36 -7.68 -3.80
CA GLN A 80 15.28 -8.75 -4.22
C GLN A 80 16.71 -8.42 -3.80
N VAL A 81 17.56 -9.43 -3.70
CA VAL A 81 19.00 -9.24 -3.55
C VAL A 81 19.55 -8.57 -4.82
N LYS A 82 20.53 -7.67 -4.62
CA LYS A 82 21.21 -6.96 -5.71
C LYS A 82 21.76 -7.97 -6.71
N ASN A 83 21.27 -7.88 -7.93
CA ASN A 83 21.68 -8.72 -9.04
C ASN A 83 21.57 -7.90 -10.35
N ASN A 84 22.22 -8.35 -11.41
CA ASN A 84 22.08 -7.76 -12.76
C ASN A 84 20.69 -8.01 -13.35
N GLN A 85 20.01 -9.07 -12.92
CA GLN A 85 18.65 -9.40 -13.35
C GLN A 85 17.65 -8.81 -12.35
N THR A 86 16.66 -8.07 -12.85
CA THR A 86 15.56 -7.51 -12.07
C THR A 86 14.26 -8.26 -12.32
N CYS A 87 13.47 -8.39 -11.27
CA CYS A 87 12.27 -9.21 -11.28
C CYS A 87 11.00 -8.40 -11.49
N ASP A 88 10.23 -8.78 -12.52
CA ASP A 88 8.89 -8.24 -12.78
C ASP A 88 7.84 -8.99 -11.96
N CYS A 89 7.31 -8.37 -10.92
CA CYS A 89 6.25 -8.98 -10.11
C CYS A 89 4.90 -9.08 -10.82
N LEU A 90 4.70 -8.45 -11.97
CA LEU A 90 3.53 -8.71 -12.82
C LEU A 90 3.67 -10.04 -13.58
N ASN A 91 4.90 -10.52 -13.77
CA ASN A 91 5.23 -11.77 -14.46
C ASN A 91 6.28 -12.58 -13.68
N PRO A 92 5.96 -13.06 -12.46
CA PRO A 92 6.94 -13.61 -11.51
C PRO A 92 7.55 -14.94 -11.96
N ILE A 93 6.99 -15.61 -12.97
CA ILE A 93 7.46 -16.93 -13.46
C ILE A 93 8.87 -16.83 -14.05
N ASN A 94 9.23 -15.68 -14.61
CA ASN A 94 10.52 -15.47 -15.26
C ASN A 94 11.62 -15.03 -14.28
N CYS A 95 11.33 -15.02 -12.98
CA CYS A 95 12.28 -14.60 -11.97
C CYS A 95 13.31 -15.69 -11.66
N PRO A 96 14.61 -15.38 -11.79
CA PRO A 96 15.69 -16.28 -11.38
C PRO A 96 15.59 -16.54 -9.87
N LYS A 97 15.94 -17.74 -9.42
CA LYS A 97 15.90 -18.07 -7.98
C LYS A 97 17.02 -17.38 -7.21
N GLU A 98 18.10 -17.05 -7.90
CA GLU A 98 19.33 -16.45 -7.38
C GLU A 98 19.12 -15.02 -6.86
N VAL A 99 18.07 -14.32 -7.32
CA VAL A 99 17.78 -12.96 -6.85
C VAL A 99 17.00 -12.93 -5.53
N TYR A 100 16.56 -14.09 -5.04
CA TYR A 100 15.81 -14.24 -3.78
C TYR A 100 14.68 -13.21 -3.64
N ALA A 101 13.80 -13.17 -4.66
CA ALA A 101 12.74 -12.16 -4.75
C ALA A 101 11.59 -12.41 -3.75
N HIS A 102 11.16 -11.33 -3.13
CA HIS A 102 9.96 -11.22 -2.31
C HIS A 102 8.99 -10.24 -2.96
N PHE A 103 7.74 -10.68 -3.12
CA PHE A 103 6.73 -9.87 -3.79
C PHE A 103 5.70 -9.34 -2.81
N TYR A 104 5.27 -8.11 -3.04
CA TYR A 104 4.10 -7.52 -2.41
C TYR A 104 3.03 -7.25 -3.46
N TYR A 105 1.84 -7.78 -3.22
CA TYR A 105 0.65 -7.51 -4.02
C TYR A 105 -0.37 -6.73 -3.20
N PRO A 106 -1.08 -5.77 -3.83
CA PRO A 106 -2.01 -4.94 -3.12
C PRO A 106 -3.16 -5.76 -2.54
N TYR A 107 -3.55 -5.44 -1.30
CA TYR A 107 -4.69 -6.13 -0.68
C TYR A 107 -6.03 -5.67 -1.27
N PHE A 108 -6.08 -4.43 -1.76
CA PHE A 108 -7.23 -3.88 -2.46
C PHE A 108 -6.89 -3.62 -3.94
N PRO A 109 -6.90 -4.67 -4.80
CA PRO A 109 -6.62 -4.51 -6.21
C PRO A 109 -7.63 -3.54 -6.85
N ASN A 110 -7.17 -2.74 -7.80
CA ASN A 110 -7.95 -1.72 -8.52
C ASN A 110 -8.52 -0.59 -7.67
N LYS A 111 -8.32 -0.57 -6.34
CA LYS A 111 -8.72 0.52 -5.45
C LYS A 111 -7.54 1.38 -4.98
N THR A 112 -6.32 0.87 -5.14
CA THR A 112 -5.09 1.58 -4.77
C THR A 112 -4.12 1.63 -5.94
N MET A 113 -3.26 2.64 -5.93
CA MET A 113 -2.24 2.79 -6.96
C MET A 113 -0.97 3.43 -6.40
N ILE A 114 0.18 2.99 -6.91
CA ILE A 114 1.48 3.59 -6.58
C ILE A 114 1.90 4.59 -7.67
N GLN A 115 2.47 5.72 -7.25
CA GLN A 115 3.10 6.69 -8.13
C GLN A 115 4.54 6.92 -7.67
N SER A 116 5.49 6.80 -8.59
CA SER A 116 6.90 7.13 -8.36
C SER A 116 7.54 7.60 -9.66
N HIS A 117 8.61 8.37 -9.54
CA HIS A 117 9.46 8.72 -10.67
C HIS A 117 10.33 7.53 -11.14
N HIS A 118 10.64 6.61 -10.22
CA HIS A 118 11.43 5.41 -10.52
C HIS A 118 10.49 4.20 -10.54
N ILE A 119 10.27 3.65 -11.72
CA ILE A 119 9.47 2.46 -11.97
C ILE A 119 10.38 1.42 -12.61
N TYR A 120 10.05 0.14 -12.42
CA TYR A 120 10.68 -0.99 -13.09
C TYR A 120 10.93 -0.66 -14.58
N PRO A 121 12.13 -0.96 -15.11
CA PRO A 121 13.17 -1.82 -14.55
C PRO A 121 14.14 -1.14 -13.57
N LYS A 122 13.97 0.15 -13.26
CA LYS A 122 14.86 0.86 -12.32
C LYS A 122 14.43 0.63 -10.88
N GLU A 123 15.39 0.47 -9.97
CA GLU A 123 15.10 0.41 -8.55
C GLU A 123 14.58 1.76 -8.05
N ILE A 124 13.54 1.74 -7.23
CA ILE A 124 13.10 2.94 -6.53
C ILE A 124 14.08 3.28 -5.41
N THR A 125 14.56 2.28 -4.68
CA THR A 125 15.56 2.45 -3.63
C THR A 125 16.29 1.13 -3.41
N ARG A 126 17.32 1.16 -2.58
CA ARG A 126 18.05 -0.01 -2.12
C ARG A 126 18.28 0.07 -0.61
N PHE A 127 18.13 -1.06 0.07
CA PHE A 127 18.50 -1.26 1.47
C PHE A 127 19.91 -1.86 1.50
N ASP A 128 20.85 -1.18 2.14
CA ASP A 128 22.21 -1.67 2.34
C ASP A 128 22.29 -2.32 3.73
N GLY A 129 22.35 -3.65 3.76
CA GLY A 129 22.41 -4.42 5.00
C GLY A 129 23.69 -4.23 5.81
N ILE A 130 24.82 -3.92 5.16
CA ILE A 130 26.12 -3.75 5.82
C ILE A 130 26.15 -2.42 6.56
N ARG A 131 25.71 -1.36 5.88
CA ARG A 131 25.76 0.01 6.41
C ARG A 131 24.50 0.41 7.17
N ASN A 132 23.46 -0.42 7.12
CA ASN A 132 22.10 -0.09 7.53
C ASN A 132 21.62 1.27 6.98
N THR A 133 21.81 1.45 5.67
CA THR A 133 21.42 2.69 4.97
C THR A 133 20.40 2.42 3.87
N ILE A 134 19.61 3.43 3.52
CA ILE A 134 18.63 3.35 2.43
C ILE A 134 18.84 4.52 1.48
N VAL A 135 18.85 4.30 0.17
CA VAL A 135 18.97 5.41 -0.79
C VAL A 135 17.77 6.35 -0.70
N THR A 136 18.02 7.64 -0.47
CA THR A 136 16.98 8.66 -0.27
C THR A 136 16.12 8.86 -1.51
N ARG A 137 14.88 8.37 -1.42
CA ARG A 137 13.89 8.27 -2.50
C ARG A 137 12.49 8.26 -1.90
N CYS A 138 11.47 8.31 -2.75
CA CYS A 138 10.09 8.26 -2.28
C CYS A 138 9.11 7.77 -3.35
N PHE A 139 7.93 7.38 -2.90
CA PHE A 139 6.77 7.12 -3.74
C PHE A 139 5.48 7.45 -2.99
N ILE A 140 4.42 7.62 -3.75
CA ILE A 140 3.07 7.89 -3.25
C ILE A 140 2.25 6.61 -3.38
N LEU A 141 1.55 6.24 -2.32
CA LEU A 141 0.45 5.30 -2.35
C LEU A 141 -0.86 6.10 -2.33
N GLN A 142 -1.78 5.80 -3.25
CA GLN A 142 -3.02 6.54 -3.43
C GLN A 142 -4.21 5.59 -3.44
N ALA A 143 -5.32 6.00 -2.82
CA ALA A 143 -6.64 5.40 -2.96
C ALA A 143 -7.65 6.52 -3.26
N GLU A 144 -8.15 6.59 -4.49
CA GLU A 144 -8.96 7.71 -4.98
C GLU A 144 -8.32 9.08 -4.68
N ASN A 145 -8.95 9.91 -3.82
CA ASN A 145 -8.45 11.22 -3.43
C ASN A 145 -7.50 11.21 -2.22
N GLU A 146 -7.41 10.07 -1.53
CA GLU A 146 -6.55 9.91 -0.36
C GLU A 146 -5.16 9.48 -0.81
N ARG A 147 -4.12 10.06 -0.21
CA ARG A 147 -2.72 9.78 -0.55
C ARG A 147 -1.88 9.65 0.71
N THR A 148 -0.83 8.84 0.63
CA THR A 148 0.24 8.76 1.62
C THR A 148 1.58 8.69 0.89
N LEU A 149 2.55 9.45 1.40
CA LEU A 149 3.90 9.50 0.90
C LEU A 149 4.80 8.59 1.74
N PHE A 150 5.52 7.69 1.07
CA PHE A 150 6.60 6.90 1.65
C PHE A 150 7.93 7.58 1.35
N LEU A 151 8.64 7.99 2.40
CA LEU A 151 9.94 8.64 2.34
C LEU A 151 11.02 7.70 2.87
N PHE A 152 12.05 7.45 2.06
CA PHE A 152 13.24 6.74 2.46
C PHE A 152 14.37 7.72 2.75
N PHE A 153 15.11 7.51 3.84
CA PHE A 153 16.25 8.33 4.22
C PHE A 153 17.52 7.50 4.36
N ASN A 154 18.65 8.12 4.02
CA ASN A 154 20.01 7.55 4.15
C ASN A 154 20.32 6.90 5.51
N VAL A 155 19.74 7.39 6.60
CA VAL A 155 19.88 6.82 7.95
C VAL A 155 19.08 5.53 8.20
N GLY A 156 18.61 4.85 7.16
CA GLY A 156 17.86 3.60 7.31
C GLY A 156 16.40 3.80 7.76
N SER A 157 15.88 5.03 7.76
CA SER A 157 14.52 5.30 8.22
C SER A 157 13.52 5.37 7.07
N ILE A 158 12.34 4.79 7.29
CA ILE A 158 11.17 4.89 6.42
C ILE A 158 10.15 5.76 7.15
N ARG A 159 9.74 6.89 6.58
CA ARG A 159 8.74 7.79 7.16
C ARG A 159 7.51 7.87 6.27
N LEU A 160 6.36 8.06 6.92
CA LEU A 160 5.07 8.22 6.26
C LEU A 160 4.61 9.66 6.45
N LYS A 161 4.12 10.30 5.39
CA LYS A 161 3.46 11.62 5.47
C LYS A 161 2.08 11.56 4.81
N THR A 162 1.10 12.14 5.48
CA THR A 162 -0.25 12.37 4.96
C THR A 162 -0.41 13.86 4.62
N ASN A 163 -1.22 14.18 3.61
CA ASN A 163 -1.69 15.53 3.27
C ASN A 163 -0.67 16.60 2.83
N GLN A 164 0.59 16.24 2.53
CA GLN A 164 1.59 17.16 1.97
C GLN A 164 2.29 16.52 0.76
N PHE A 165 1.80 16.81 -0.44
CA PHE A 165 2.18 16.07 -1.67
C PHE A 165 2.70 16.91 -2.82
N ASP A 166 2.62 18.24 -2.76
CA ASP A 166 2.79 19.07 -3.97
C ASP A 166 4.23 19.18 -4.49
N SER A 167 5.24 18.67 -3.78
CA SER A 167 6.64 18.74 -4.26
C SER A 167 7.61 17.71 -3.70
N ALA A 168 7.17 16.78 -2.84
CA ALA A 168 8.12 15.99 -2.03
C ALA A 168 8.81 14.83 -2.77
N CYS A 169 8.37 14.47 -3.98
CA CYS A 169 8.99 13.44 -4.83
C CYS A 169 9.53 13.94 -6.17
N ASN A 170 9.74 15.26 -6.31
CA ASN A 170 10.41 15.84 -7.46
C ASN A 170 11.94 15.83 -7.29
#